data_AF-A0A8S0ZG11-F1
#
_entry.id   AF-A0A8S0ZG11-F1
#
_cell.length_a   1.000
_cell.length_b   1.000
_cell.length_c   1.000
_cell.angle_alpha   90.00
_cell.angle_beta   90.00
_cell.angle_gamma   90.00
#
_symmetry.space_group_name_H-M   'P 1'
#
loop_
_entity.id
_entity.type
_entity.pdbx_description
1 polymer ?
#
loop_
_entity_poly.entity_id
_entity_poly.type
_entity_poly.pdbx_seq_one_letter_code
_entity_poly.pdbx_strand_id
1 'polypeptide(L)'
;MSVFDPLGLVYPCVIQSRVLMQRIWQSGILWDECIKDPEATIWFQWLNQLKALSNVVVPRWYGLQRTAVDIHVFGDASEKAYAAVAFLVGTDIEGNRVCTMVAGKARVAPVKVVSIPRLELQAAVLACRLAVTVKAEVDFVINNLYLWTDSKTVLMWINSDARDYQKYVSHRLAEIDSLSKRSNWHWVPSESNPADEATRMDWPNNKGMWLSGPPFLYYPQVPWPSYKR
;
A
#
# COMPACT_ATOMS: atom_id res chain seq x y z
N MET A 1 -6.07 2.82 -21.95
CA MET A 1 -5.53 4.05 -21.33
C MET A 1 -4.87 3.68 -20.01
N SER A 2 -3.55 3.84 -19.90
CA SER A 2 -2.87 3.75 -18.62
C SER A 2 -2.89 5.12 -17.95
N VAL A 3 -3.45 5.23 -16.74
CA VAL A 3 -3.26 6.43 -15.92
C VAL A 3 -1.77 6.55 -15.60
N PHE A 4 -1.16 7.68 -15.94
CA PHE A 4 0.24 7.95 -15.66
C PHE A 4 0.41 8.43 -14.21
N ASP A 5 0.65 7.47 -13.31
CA ASP A 5 0.94 7.70 -11.90
C ASP A 5 2.16 6.86 -11.49
N PRO A 6 3.38 7.33 -11.80
CA PRO A 6 4.61 6.55 -11.60
C PRO A 6 4.90 6.30 -10.12
N LEU A 7 4.58 7.27 -9.25
CA LEU A 7 4.78 7.18 -7.80
C LEU A 7 3.59 6.54 -7.09
N GLY A 8 2.43 6.44 -7.72
CA GLY A 8 1.28 5.81 -7.08
C GLY A 8 0.54 6.71 -6.09
N LEU A 9 0.61 8.03 -6.28
CA LEU A 9 0.03 9.02 -5.38
C LEU A 9 -1.49 8.92 -5.32
N VAL A 10 -2.12 8.49 -6.41
CA VAL A 10 -3.59 8.42 -6.53
C VAL A 10 -4.07 6.99 -6.76
N TYR A 11 -3.27 5.99 -6.36
CA TYR A 11 -3.67 4.57 -6.47
C TYR A 11 -5.02 4.22 -5.86
N PRO A 12 -5.46 4.80 -4.72
CA PRO A 12 -6.79 4.52 -4.19
C PRO A 12 -7.93 4.81 -5.17
N CYS A 13 -7.76 5.82 -6.04
CA CYS A 13 -8.66 6.09 -7.15
C CYS A 13 -8.40 5.18 -8.36
N VAL A 14 -7.13 5.01 -8.76
CA VAL A 14 -6.76 4.26 -9.98
C VAL A 14 -7.16 2.79 -9.86
N ILE A 15 -7.03 2.19 -8.67
CA ILE A 15 -7.36 0.78 -8.46
C ILE A 15 -8.85 0.50 -8.62
N GLN A 16 -9.72 1.44 -8.27
CA GLN A 16 -11.17 1.36 -8.51
C GLN A 16 -11.46 1.14 -10.00
N SER A 17 -10.85 1.93 -10.89
CA SER A 17 -11.03 1.78 -12.34
C SER A 17 -10.55 0.41 -12.85
N ARG A 18 -9.47 -0.12 -12.29
CA ARG A 18 -8.93 -1.43 -12.68
C ARG A 18 -9.85 -2.56 -12.21
N VAL A 19 -10.47 -2.45 -11.04
CA VAL A 19 -11.47 -3.40 -10.56
C VAL A 19 -12.73 -3.33 -11.43
N LEU A 20 -13.19 -2.13 -11.79
CA LEU A 20 -14.31 -1.97 -12.71
C LEU A 20 -14.00 -2.57 -14.09
N MET A 21 -12.80 -2.34 -14.62
CA MET A 21 -12.37 -2.95 -15.88
C MET A 21 -12.36 -4.48 -15.80
N GLN A 22 -11.88 -5.05 -14.69
CA GLN A 22 -11.93 -6.50 -14.47
C GLN A 22 -13.38 -7.03 -14.50
N ARG A 23 -14.32 -6.33 -13.87
CA ARG A 23 -15.75 -6.69 -13.89
C ARG A 23 -16.39 -6.58 -15.27
N ILE A 24 -16.09 -5.51 -16.01
CA ILE A 24 -16.58 -5.30 -17.37
C ILE A 24 -16.11 -6.46 -18.26
N TRP A 25 -14.83 -6.83 -18.20
CA TRP A 25 -14.31 -7.97 -18.97
C TRP A 25 -14.94 -9.31 -18.55
N GLN A 26 -15.26 -9.50 -17.28
CA GLN A 26 -15.96 -10.70 -16.80
C GLN A 26 -17.40 -10.80 -17.32
N SER A 27 -18.02 -9.69 -17.75
CA SER A 27 -19.36 -9.72 -18.34
C SER A 27 -19.40 -10.33 -19.75
N GLY A 28 -18.23 -10.55 -20.37
CA GLY A 28 -18.11 -11.13 -21.71
C GLY A 28 -18.39 -10.13 -22.85
N ILE A 29 -18.47 -8.84 -22.52
CA ILE A 29 -18.68 -7.77 -23.50
C ILE A 29 -17.52 -7.68 -24.49
N LEU A 30 -17.85 -7.44 -25.76
CA LEU A 30 -16.86 -7.18 -26.80
C LEU A 30 -16.32 -5.75 -26.73
N TRP A 31 -15.21 -5.49 -27.41
CA TRP A 31 -14.51 -4.20 -27.34
C TRP A 31 -15.29 -3.04 -27.99
N ASP A 32 -16.22 -3.36 -28.90
CA ASP A 32 -17.08 -2.45 -29.66
C ASP A 32 -18.50 -2.33 -29.09
N GLU A 33 -18.83 -3.12 -28.06
CA GLU A 33 -20.13 -3.11 -27.42
C GLU A 33 -20.21 -2.07 -26.30
N CYS A 34 -21.39 -1.49 -26.11
CA CYS A 34 -21.65 -0.54 -25.03
C CYS A 34 -21.69 -1.23 -23.67
N ILE A 35 -20.95 -0.69 -22.69
CA ILE A 35 -20.99 -1.13 -21.29
C ILE A 35 -22.44 -1.05 -20.80
N LYS A 36 -22.94 -2.16 -20.24
CA LYS A 36 -24.30 -2.26 -19.70
C LYS A 36 -24.34 -1.80 -18.24
N ASP A 37 -25.54 -1.48 -17.76
CA ASP A 37 -25.74 -1.26 -16.33
C ASP A 37 -25.69 -2.59 -15.55
N PRO A 38 -25.18 -2.58 -14.31
CA PRO A 38 -24.82 -1.41 -13.48
C PRO A 38 -23.40 -0.83 -13.70
N GLU A 39 -22.53 -1.50 -14.45
CA GLU A 39 -21.11 -1.12 -14.59
C GLU A 39 -20.94 0.25 -15.24
N ALA A 40 -21.77 0.59 -16.23
CA ALA A 40 -21.75 1.89 -16.90
C ALA A 40 -21.99 3.03 -15.90
N THR A 41 -23.01 2.89 -15.05
CA THR A 41 -23.31 3.87 -13.99
C THR A 41 -22.12 4.08 -13.06
N ILE A 42 -21.49 3.00 -12.57
CA ILE A 42 -20.35 3.11 -11.65
C ILE A 42 -19.13 3.72 -12.37
N TRP A 43 -18.93 3.39 -13.64
CA TRP A 43 -17.86 3.96 -14.45
C TRP A 43 -18.01 5.49 -14.62
N PHE A 44 -19.22 5.96 -14.93
CA PHE A 44 -19.48 7.40 -15.04
C PHE A 44 -19.37 8.13 -13.69
N GLN A 45 -19.76 7.49 -12.59
CA GLN A 45 -19.54 8.03 -11.24
C GLN A 45 -18.04 8.20 -10.96
N TRP A 46 -17.23 7.17 -11.22
CA TRP A 46 -15.78 7.23 -11.07
C TRP A 46 -15.15 8.32 -11.95
N LEU A 47 -15.55 8.42 -13.23
CA LEU A 47 -15.08 9.48 -14.14
C LEU A 47 -15.41 10.89 -13.63
N ASN A 48 -16.59 11.09 -13.03
CA ASN A 48 -16.95 12.38 -12.46
C ASN A 48 -16.14 12.71 -11.21
N GLN A 49 -15.87 11.71 -10.37
CA GLN A 49 -15.05 11.87 -9.17
C GLN A 49 -13.58 12.16 -9.51
N LEU A 50 -13.06 11.74 -10.67
CA LEU A 50 -11.70 12.09 -11.12
C LEU A 50 -11.43 13.59 -11.12
N LYS A 51 -12.46 14.40 -11.37
CA LYS A 51 -12.35 15.87 -11.32
C LYS A 51 -11.92 16.35 -9.94
N ALA A 52 -12.26 15.66 -8.87
CA ALA A 52 -11.84 16.00 -7.51
C ALA A 52 -10.33 15.84 -7.30
N LEU A 53 -9.63 15.03 -8.11
CA LEU A 53 -8.17 14.89 -8.02
C LEU A 53 -7.43 16.19 -8.36
N SER A 54 -8.06 17.15 -9.05
CA SER A 54 -7.44 18.46 -9.28
C SER A 54 -7.19 19.23 -7.98
N ASN A 55 -7.88 18.86 -6.90
CA ASN A 55 -7.74 19.47 -5.57
C ASN A 55 -6.69 18.74 -4.71
N VAL A 56 -6.16 17.61 -5.17
CA VAL A 56 -5.12 16.86 -4.47
C VAL A 56 -3.78 17.56 -4.70
N VAL A 57 -3.14 17.97 -3.62
CA VAL A 57 -1.87 18.70 -3.64
C VAL A 57 -0.85 17.85 -2.90
N VAL A 58 0.17 17.40 -3.62
CA VAL A 58 1.28 16.63 -3.07
C VAL A 58 2.54 17.49 -3.11
N PRO A 59 3.15 17.80 -1.96
CA PRO A 59 4.43 18.50 -1.93
C PRO A 59 5.50 17.71 -2.68
N ARG A 60 6.24 18.37 -3.60
CA ARG A 60 7.36 17.72 -4.31
C ARG A 60 8.59 17.54 -3.44
N TRP A 61 8.78 18.44 -2.48
CA TRP A 61 9.89 18.38 -1.53
C TRP A 61 9.47 17.59 -0.31
N TYR A 62 10.30 16.62 0.08
CA TYR A 62 10.05 15.74 1.22
C TYR A 62 10.15 16.44 2.58
N GLY A 63 10.77 17.64 2.66
CA GLY A 63 10.89 18.37 3.91
C GLY A 63 11.85 17.75 4.92
N LEU A 64 12.68 16.80 4.49
CA LEU A 64 13.55 15.99 5.35
C LEU A 64 15.02 16.36 5.18
N GLN A 65 15.75 16.33 6.30
CA GLN A 65 17.19 16.18 6.29
C GLN A 65 17.57 14.84 5.65
N ARG A 66 18.73 14.81 5.00
CA ARG A 66 19.19 13.62 4.26
C ARG A 66 19.76 12.52 5.16
N THR A 67 19.94 12.79 6.44
CA THR A 67 20.56 11.89 7.41
C THR A 67 19.54 11.29 8.36
N ALA A 68 19.80 10.07 8.80
CA ALA A 68 18.99 9.38 9.80
C ALA A 68 17.50 9.26 9.45
N VAL A 69 17.23 8.83 8.21
CA VAL A 69 15.87 8.64 7.71
C VAL A 69 15.45 7.19 7.83
N ASP A 70 14.22 6.95 8.27
CA ASP A 70 13.61 5.63 8.34
C ASP A 70 12.61 5.43 7.20
N ILE A 71 12.57 4.21 6.66
CA ILE A 71 11.54 3.80 5.70
C ILE A 71 10.45 3.06 6.45
N HIS A 72 9.20 3.50 6.28
CA HIS A 72 8.01 2.79 6.75
C HIS A 72 7.18 2.34 5.55
N VAL A 73 6.92 1.05 5.39
CA VAL A 73 6.06 0.53 4.32
C VAL A 73 4.90 -0.25 4.91
N PHE A 74 3.69 0.12 4.52
CA PHE A 74 2.44 -0.49 4.98
C PHE A 74 1.88 -1.35 3.85
N GLY A 75 1.43 -2.56 4.18
CA GLY A 75 0.73 -3.45 3.25
C GLY A 75 -0.68 -3.74 3.75
N ASP A 76 -1.64 -3.82 2.83
CA ASP A 76 -3.00 -4.25 3.10
C ASP A 76 -3.62 -5.04 1.94
N ALA A 77 -4.61 -5.88 2.23
CA ALA A 77 -5.37 -6.59 1.22
C ALA A 77 -6.86 -6.74 1.56
N SER A 78 -7.69 -6.57 0.53
CA SER A 78 -9.09 -6.93 0.52
C SER A 78 -9.38 -7.98 -0.56
N GLU A 79 -10.62 -8.47 -0.63
CA GLU A 79 -11.07 -9.40 -1.68
C GLU A 79 -10.90 -8.83 -3.11
N LYS A 80 -10.85 -7.51 -3.25
CA LYS A 80 -10.85 -6.82 -4.55
C LYS A 80 -9.45 -6.37 -4.97
N ALA A 81 -8.59 -6.02 -4.02
CA ALA A 81 -7.28 -5.46 -4.30
C ALA A 81 -6.33 -5.63 -3.12
N TYR A 82 -5.03 -5.56 -3.38
CA TYR A 82 -4.00 -5.45 -2.36
C TYR A 82 -3.05 -4.32 -2.72
N ALA A 83 -2.53 -3.65 -1.70
CA ALA A 83 -1.75 -2.43 -1.84
C ALA A 83 -0.60 -2.37 -0.86
N ALA A 84 0.38 -1.54 -1.19
CA ALA A 84 1.42 -1.10 -0.28
C ALA A 84 1.75 0.38 -0.49
N VAL A 85 2.15 1.07 0.57
CA VAL A 85 2.56 2.47 0.53
C VAL A 85 3.76 2.71 1.43
N ALA A 86 4.74 3.45 0.92
CA ALA A 86 6.01 3.73 1.55
C ALA A 86 6.12 5.22 1.93
N PHE A 87 6.59 5.45 3.15
CA PHE A 87 6.87 6.76 3.73
C PHE A 87 8.34 6.85 4.14
N LEU A 88 8.89 8.06 4.04
CA LEU A 88 10.13 8.43 4.73
C LEU A 88 9.77 9.19 5.99
N VAL A 89 10.47 8.87 7.08
CA VAL A 89 10.32 9.51 8.37
C VAL A 89 11.70 9.97 8.85
N GLY A 90 11.82 11.23 9.24
CA GLY A 90 13.06 11.81 9.74
C GLY A 90 12.79 13.18 10.35
N THR A 91 13.78 14.06 10.33
CA THR A 91 13.65 15.42 10.85
C THR A 91 13.79 16.48 9.77
N ASP A 92 13.12 17.61 9.94
CA ASP A 92 13.37 18.81 9.14
C ASP A 92 14.60 19.59 9.64
N ILE A 93 14.84 20.78 9.08
CA ILE A 93 15.97 21.64 9.46
C ILE A 93 15.84 22.25 10.87
N GLU A 94 14.62 22.29 11.42
CA GLU A 94 14.32 22.80 12.76
C GLU A 94 14.35 21.67 13.81
N GLY A 95 14.53 20.42 13.37
CA GLY A 95 14.52 19.23 14.21
C GLY A 95 13.13 18.65 14.46
N ASN A 96 12.10 19.15 13.80
CA ASN A 96 10.75 18.58 13.90
C ASN A 96 10.67 17.28 13.12
N ARG A 97 9.95 16.29 13.66
CA ARG A 97 9.74 15.02 12.97
C ARG A 97 8.76 15.20 11.81
N VAL A 98 9.15 14.73 10.63
CA VAL A 98 8.37 14.81 9.40
C VAL A 98 8.15 13.40 8.85
N CYS A 99 6.95 13.15 8.33
CA CYS A 99 6.60 11.97 7.58
C CYS A 99 6.08 12.38 6.20
N THR A 100 6.51 11.69 5.15
CA THR A 100 6.13 12.03 3.78
C THR A 100 6.03 10.77 2.92
N MET A 101 4.97 10.68 2.12
CA MET A 101 4.78 9.58 1.18
C MET A 101 5.80 9.67 0.04
N VAL A 102 6.44 8.55 -0.27
CA VAL A 102 7.37 8.45 -1.41
C VAL A 102 6.72 7.76 -2.59
N ALA A 103 6.14 6.59 -2.34
CA ALA A 103 5.58 5.77 -3.39
C ALA A 103 4.49 4.84 -2.85
N GLY A 104 3.54 4.52 -3.70
CA GLY A 104 2.49 3.55 -3.45
C GLY A 104 2.34 2.59 -4.62
N LYS A 105 1.78 1.42 -4.34
CA LYS A 105 1.48 0.42 -5.36
C LYS A 105 0.22 -0.33 -4.99
N ALA A 106 -0.71 -0.45 -5.92
CA ALA A 106 -1.88 -1.30 -5.76
C ALA A 106 -2.04 -2.25 -6.95
N ARG A 107 -2.60 -3.44 -6.69
CA ARG A 107 -2.89 -4.49 -7.66
C ARG A 107 -4.27 -5.06 -7.42
N VAL A 108 -4.99 -5.33 -8.51
CA VAL A 108 -6.31 -5.98 -8.43
C VAL A 108 -6.11 -7.42 -7.99
N ALA A 109 -7.00 -7.91 -7.12
CA ALA A 109 -7.01 -9.31 -6.75
C ALA A 109 -7.25 -10.19 -7.99
N PRO A 110 -6.65 -11.39 -8.06
CA PRO A 110 -6.89 -12.31 -9.17
C PRO A 110 -8.39 -12.66 -9.28
N VAL A 111 -8.87 -12.86 -10.51
CA VAL A 111 -10.23 -13.33 -10.78
C VAL A 111 -10.49 -14.71 -10.14
N LYS A 112 -9.47 -15.58 -10.14
CA LYS A 112 -9.54 -16.86 -9.44
C LYS A 112 -9.59 -16.59 -7.95
N VAL A 113 -10.54 -17.21 -7.26
CA VAL A 113 -10.71 -17.07 -5.82
C VAL A 113 -9.41 -17.44 -5.10
N VAL A 114 -8.88 -16.48 -4.34
CA VAL A 114 -7.74 -16.62 -3.45
C VAL A 114 -8.23 -16.28 -2.04
N SER A 115 -7.78 -17.03 -1.04
CA SER A 115 -8.16 -16.74 0.35
C SER A 115 -7.59 -15.40 0.81
N ILE A 116 -8.31 -14.71 1.70
CA ILE A 116 -7.86 -13.43 2.29
C ILE A 116 -6.42 -13.51 2.84
N PRO A 117 -6.02 -14.53 3.64
CA PRO A 117 -4.64 -14.61 4.12
C PRO A 117 -3.57 -14.67 3.02
N ARG A 118 -3.89 -15.27 1.86
CA ARG A 118 -2.95 -15.30 0.73
C ARG A 118 -2.86 -13.96 0.01
N LEU A 119 -3.94 -13.16 0.00
CA LEU A 119 -3.92 -11.80 -0.51
C LEU A 119 -3.16 -10.87 0.43
N GLU A 120 -3.38 -10.99 1.75
CA GLU A 120 -2.60 -10.28 2.78
C GLU A 120 -1.10 -10.61 2.66
N LEU A 121 -0.74 -11.88 2.44
CA LEU A 121 0.65 -12.28 2.20
C LEU A 121 1.22 -11.65 0.92
N GLN A 122 0.40 -11.46 -0.12
CA GLN A 122 0.84 -10.78 -1.33
C GLN A 122 1.01 -9.26 -1.13
N ALA A 123 0.22 -8.65 -0.25
CA ALA A 123 0.44 -7.27 0.18
C ALA A 123 1.78 -7.14 0.91
N ALA A 124 2.12 -8.10 1.78
CA ALA A 124 3.42 -8.15 2.44
C ALA A 124 4.60 -8.28 1.46
N VAL A 125 4.48 -9.15 0.45
CA VAL A 125 5.49 -9.26 -0.64
C VAL A 125 5.59 -7.95 -1.41
N LEU A 126 4.46 -7.30 -1.70
CA LEU A 126 4.42 -6.02 -2.40
C LEU A 126 5.12 -4.92 -1.59
N ALA A 127 4.91 -4.89 -0.27
CA ALA A 127 5.58 -3.96 0.64
C ALA A 127 7.10 -4.17 0.66
N CYS A 128 7.59 -5.42 0.69
CA CYS A 128 9.03 -5.72 0.60
C CYS A 128 9.64 -5.21 -0.70
N ARG A 129 8.99 -5.51 -1.84
CA ARG A 129 9.48 -5.06 -3.15
C ARG A 129 9.51 -3.53 -3.23
N LEU A 130 8.46 -2.88 -2.74
CA LEU A 130 8.39 -1.42 -2.70
C LEU A 130 9.49 -0.83 -1.82
N ALA A 131 9.76 -1.42 -0.65
CA ALA A 131 10.84 -1.00 0.23
C ALA A 131 12.22 -1.09 -0.46
N VAL A 132 12.48 -2.19 -1.18
CA VAL A 132 13.73 -2.35 -1.93
C VAL A 132 13.86 -1.31 -3.04
N THR A 133 12.80 -1.07 -3.80
CA THR A 133 12.80 0.00 -4.83
C THR A 133 13.04 1.37 -4.21
N VAL A 134 12.28 1.74 -3.17
CA VAL A 134 12.44 3.04 -2.50
C VAL A 134 13.87 3.19 -1.98
N LYS A 135 14.39 2.19 -1.26
CA LYS A 135 15.75 2.23 -0.72
C LYS A 135 16.84 2.39 -1.79
N ALA A 136 16.63 1.83 -2.99
CA ALA A 136 17.59 1.92 -4.09
C ALA A 136 17.55 3.28 -4.80
N GLU A 137 16.38 3.91 -4.88
CA GLU A 137 16.17 5.11 -5.71
C GLU A 137 16.24 6.43 -4.92
N VAL A 138 16.07 6.40 -3.59
CA VAL A 138 16.09 7.61 -2.76
C VAL A 138 17.52 8.00 -2.36
N ASP A 139 17.85 9.29 -2.51
CA ASP A 139 19.14 9.86 -2.12
C ASP A 139 19.13 10.33 -0.64
N PHE A 140 18.90 9.37 0.26
CA PHE A 140 18.86 9.56 1.72
C PHE A 140 19.70 8.49 2.43
N VAL A 141 20.31 8.85 3.56
CA VAL A 141 20.97 7.89 4.44
C VAL A 141 19.90 7.19 5.28
N ILE A 142 19.52 5.99 4.82
CA ILE A 142 18.50 5.17 5.46
C ILE A 142 19.08 4.43 6.68
N ASN A 143 18.51 4.69 7.86
CA ASN A 143 18.87 4.03 9.11
C ASN A 143 18.11 2.72 9.31
N ASN A 144 16.77 2.79 9.29
CA ASN A 144 15.93 1.64 9.58
C ASN A 144 14.88 1.39 8.49
N LEU A 145 14.40 0.14 8.47
CA LEU A 145 13.27 -0.30 7.65
C LEU A 145 12.22 -0.92 8.56
N TYR A 146 10.99 -0.44 8.43
CA TYR A 146 9.81 -0.92 9.14
C TYR A 146 8.72 -1.32 8.13
N LEU A 147 8.30 -2.57 8.20
CA LEU A 147 7.26 -3.18 7.37
C LEU A 147 6.05 -3.45 8.24
N TRP A 148 4.88 -2.99 7.82
CA TRP A 148 3.65 -3.01 8.62
C TRP A 148 2.56 -3.82 7.91
N THR A 149 1.88 -4.65 8.69
CA THR A 149 0.66 -5.35 8.26
C THR A 149 -0.29 -5.47 9.45
N ASP A 150 -1.58 -5.43 9.18
CA ASP A 150 -2.63 -5.68 10.16
C ASP A 150 -3.00 -7.16 10.28
N SER A 151 -2.55 -7.99 9.32
CA SER A 151 -2.75 -9.44 9.34
C SER A 151 -1.83 -10.14 10.33
N LYS A 152 -2.44 -10.58 11.43
CA LYS A 152 -1.78 -11.47 12.41
C LYS A 152 -1.37 -12.80 11.79
N THR A 153 -2.14 -13.30 10.84
CA THR A 153 -1.85 -14.55 10.14
C THR A 153 -0.55 -14.42 9.35
N VAL A 154 -0.38 -13.32 8.61
CA VAL A 154 0.85 -13.04 7.86
C VAL A 154 2.03 -12.88 8.80
N LEU A 155 1.89 -12.14 9.92
CA LEU A 155 2.96 -12.02 10.90
C LEU A 155 3.35 -13.37 11.53
N MET A 156 2.38 -14.24 11.80
CA MET A 156 2.66 -15.58 12.29
C MET A 156 3.46 -16.38 11.25
N TRP A 157 3.06 -16.33 9.98
CA TRP A 157 3.76 -17.00 8.87
C TRP A 157 5.18 -16.49 8.64
N ILE A 158 5.42 -15.18 8.78
CA ILE A 158 6.76 -14.59 8.65
C ILE A 158 7.68 -15.01 9.81
N ASN A 159 7.11 -15.27 10.98
CA ASN A 159 7.87 -15.68 12.16
C ASN A 159 8.11 -17.19 12.26
N SER A 160 7.45 -18.00 11.44
CA SER A 160 7.61 -19.46 11.40
C SER A 160 8.58 -19.92 10.29
N ASP A 161 8.78 -21.23 10.15
CA ASP A 161 9.60 -21.79 9.07
C ASP A 161 8.76 -21.92 7.79
N ALA A 162 9.24 -21.33 6.69
CA ALA A 162 8.54 -21.35 5.41
C ALA A 162 8.27 -22.77 4.88
N ARG A 163 9.04 -23.77 5.31
CA ARG A 163 8.89 -25.18 4.90
C ARG A 163 7.66 -25.86 5.46
N ASP A 164 7.06 -25.29 6.51
CA ASP A 164 5.88 -25.85 7.17
C ASP A 164 4.58 -25.57 6.40
N TYR A 165 4.64 -24.76 5.34
CA TYR A 165 3.47 -24.32 4.58
C TYR A 165 3.41 -24.86 3.16
N GLN A 166 2.20 -24.86 2.60
CA GLN A 166 1.97 -25.19 1.19
C GLN A 166 2.82 -24.32 0.25
N LYS A 167 3.22 -24.89 -0.90
CA LYS A 167 4.13 -24.27 -1.89
C LYS A 167 3.87 -22.79 -2.18
N TYR A 168 2.60 -22.38 -2.35
CA TYR A 168 2.25 -20.97 -2.59
C TYR A 168 2.73 -20.05 -1.47
N VAL A 169 2.42 -20.39 -0.22
CA VAL A 169 2.79 -19.60 0.96
C VAL A 169 4.30 -19.68 1.16
N SER A 170 4.87 -20.88 1.09
CA SER A 170 6.32 -21.11 1.23
C SER A 170 7.16 -20.26 0.27
N HIS A 171 6.78 -20.18 -1.02
CA HIS A 171 7.50 -19.39 -2.01
C HIS A 171 7.43 -17.87 -1.74
N ARG A 172 6.32 -17.37 -1.17
CA ARG A 172 6.19 -15.95 -0.81
C ARG A 172 6.93 -15.61 0.48
N LEU A 173 6.94 -16.53 1.44
CA LEU A 173 7.76 -16.38 2.63
C LEU A 173 9.25 -16.37 2.30
N ALA A 174 9.71 -17.29 1.43
CA ALA A 174 11.10 -17.29 0.96
C ALA A 174 11.50 -15.96 0.28
N GLU A 175 10.58 -15.37 -0.49
CA GLU A 175 10.80 -14.05 -1.09
C GLU A 175 10.89 -12.95 -0.01
N ILE A 176 9.95 -12.91 0.94
CA ILE A 176 9.98 -11.96 2.07
C ILE A 176 11.29 -12.09 2.87
N ASP A 177 11.73 -13.32 3.16
CA ASP A 177 12.97 -13.61 3.89
C ASP A 177 14.22 -13.15 3.12
N SER A 178 14.18 -13.16 1.79
CA SER A 178 15.29 -12.67 0.95
C SER A 178 15.35 -11.14 0.86
N LEU A 179 14.23 -10.44 1.07
CA LEU A 179 14.11 -8.99 0.91
C LEU A 179 14.06 -8.23 2.25
N SER A 180 13.81 -8.93 3.36
CA SER A 180 13.61 -8.33 4.68
C SER A 180 14.06 -9.25 5.81
N LYS A 181 14.24 -8.70 7.01
CA LYS A 181 14.45 -9.47 8.24
C LYS A 181 13.14 -9.58 9.01
N ARG A 182 12.96 -10.65 9.77
CA ARG A 182 11.81 -10.80 10.70
C ARG A 182 11.66 -9.60 11.64
N SER A 183 12.78 -9.05 12.11
CA SER A 183 12.80 -7.85 12.97
C SER A 183 12.32 -6.56 12.29
N ASN A 184 12.16 -6.54 10.96
CA ASN A 184 11.58 -5.40 10.25
C ASN A 184 10.05 -5.41 10.30
N TRP A 185 9.41 -6.51 10.68
CA TRP A 185 7.96 -6.67 10.59
C TRP A 185 7.25 -6.30 11.88
N HIS A 186 6.24 -5.44 11.74
CA HIS A 186 5.43 -4.92 12.83
C HIS A 186 3.95 -5.06 12.53
N TRP A 187 3.16 -5.15 13.60
CA TRP A 187 1.71 -5.13 13.52
C TRP A 187 1.19 -3.69 13.57
N VAL A 188 0.15 -3.39 12.79
CA VAL A 188 -0.60 -2.13 12.85
C VAL A 188 -2.10 -2.45 12.91
N PRO A 189 -2.94 -1.73 13.66
CA PRO A 189 -4.39 -1.85 13.55
C PRO A 189 -4.85 -1.34 12.19
N SER A 190 -5.89 -1.96 11.62
CA SER A 190 -6.41 -1.60 10.29
C SER A 190 -6.80 -0.13 10.20
N GLU A 191 -7.32 0.47 11.28
CA GLU A 191 -7.70 1.89 11.35
C GLU A 191 -6.50 2.86 11.28
N SER A 192 -5.29 2.35 11.49
CA SER A 192 -4.04 3.11 11.36
C SER A 192 -3.16 2.61 10.21
N ASN A 193 -3.72 1.79 9.31
CA ASN A 193 -3.03 1.26 8.14
C ASN A 193 -3.34 2.12 6.91
N PRO A 194 -2.40 2.95 6.42
CA PRO A 194 -2.61 3.77 5.22
C PRO A 194 -2.96 2.97 3.97
N ALA A 195 -2.51 1.72 3.86
CA ALA A 195 -2.75 0.90 2.68
C ALA A 195 -4.22 0.48 2.53
N ASP A 196 -4.99 0.50 3.63
CA ASP A 196 -6.42 0.18 3.65
C ASP A 196 -7.25 1.17 2.81
N GLU A 197 -6.86 2.46 2.72
CA GLU A 197 -7.53 3.42 1.83
C GLU A 197 -7.48 2.95 0.36
N ALA A 198 -6.37 2.34 -0.07
CA ALA A 198 -6.27 1.82 -1.43
C ALA A 198 -7.06 0.52 -1.65
N THR A 199 -7.18 -0.35 -0.65
CA THR A 199 -7.93 -1.61 -0.79
C THR A 199 -9.44 -1.41 -0.66
N ARG A 200 -9.86 -0.37 0.09
CA ARG A 200 -11.23 0.14 0.17
C ARG A 200 -11.64 0.99 -1.04
N MET A 201 -10.65 1.50 -1.77
CA MET A 201 -10.85 2.40 -2.91
C MET A 201 -11.40 3.75 -2.47
N ASP A 202 -10.95 4.19 -1.30
CA ASP A 202 -11.28 5.49 -0.74
C ASP A 202 -10.50 6.58 -1.48
N TRP A 203 -11.18 7.64 -1.90
CA TRP A 203 -10.56 8.64 -2.76
C TRP A 203 -9.44 9.38 -2.03
N PRO A 204 -8.27 9.54 -2.65
CA PRO A 204 -7.15 10.20 -2.02
C PRO A 204 -7.55 11.65 -1.73
N ASN A 205 -7.35 12.05 -0.47
CA ASN A 205 -7.56 13.40 -0.02
C ASN A 205 -6.28 13.85 0.72
N ASN A 206 -5.98 15.16 0.72
CA ASN A 206 -4.71 15.67 1.27
C ASN A 206 -4.53 15.37 2.78
N LYS A 207 -5.61 15.00 3.48
CA LYS A 207 -5.59 14.63 4.90
C LYS A 207 -5.66 13.11 5.13
N GLY A 208 -5.87 12.33 4.08
CA GLY A 208 -5.99 10.87 4.13
C GLY A 208 -4.64 10.24 4.40
N MET A 209 -4.67 9.14 5.15
CA MET A 209 -3.47 8.44 5.59
C MET A 209 -2.63 7.96 4.41
N TRP A 210 -3.22 7.68 3.24
CA TRP A 210 -2.45 7.28 2.05
C TRP A 210 -1.38 8.31 1.69
N LEU A 211 -1.70 9.62 1.75
CA LEU A 211 -0.77 10.70 1.42
C LEU A 211 -0.04 11.25 2.65
N SER A 212 -0.71 11.35 3.79
CA SER A 212 -0.16 12.00 4.98
C SER A 212 0.52 11.03 5.96
N GLY A 213 0.28 9.73 5.85
CA GLY A 213 0.76 8.74 6.81
C GLY A 213 0.01 8.77 8.14
N PRO A 214 0.17 7.75 8.99
CA PRO A 214 -0.58 7.64 10.23
C PRO A 214 0.05 8.50 11.35
N PRO A 215 -0.76 9.00 12.32
CA PRO A 215 -0.30 9.95 13.34
C PRO A 215 0.92 9.50 14.16
N PHE A 216 1.06 8.19 14.45
CA PHE A 216 2.15 7.68 15.28
C PHE A 216 3.55 7.82 14.63
N LEU A 217 3.64 8.11 13.32
CA LEU A 217 4.91 8.41 12.66
C LEU A 217 5.42 9.82 12.96
N TYR A 218 4.56 10.72 13.44
CA TYR A 218 4.92 12.11 13.75
C TYR A 218 5.34 12.31 15.20
N TYR A 219 4.85 11.48 16.11
CA TYR A 219 4.93 11.73 17.55
C TYR A 219 5.73 10.62 18.25
N PRO A 220 7.02 10.85 18.61
CA PRO A 220 7.84 9.88 19.33
C PRO A 220 7.23 9.39 20.65
N GLN A 221 6.42 10.24 21.29
CA GLN A 221 5.69 9.93 22.52
C GLN A 221 4.52 8.96 22.32
N VAL A 222 4.04 8.80 21.09
CA VAL A 222 3.01 7.81 20.77
C VAL A 222 3.72 6.48 20.53
N PRO A 223 3.55 5.49 21.43
CA PRO A 223 4.18 4.20 21.23
C PRO A 223 3.65 3.59 19.94
N TRP A 224 4.51 2.85 19.26
CA TRP A 224 4.08 2.12 18.08
C TRP A 224 2.97 1.13 18.43
N PRO A 225 2.05 0.89 17.50
CA PRO A 225 1.06 -0.14 17.69
C PRO A 225 1.79 -1.46 17.94
N SER A 226 1.40 -2.11 19.03
CA SER A 226 1.94 -3.40 19.42
C SER A 226 0.79 -4.35 19.64
N TYR A 227 0.93 -5.56 19.12
CA TYR A 227 -0.02 -6.61 19.42
C TYR A 227 0.10 -6.99 20.91
N LYS A 228 -0.95 -6.74 21.70
CA LYS A 228 -1.08 -7.33 23.03
C LYS A 228 -1.41 -8.82 22.84
N ARG A 229 -0.47 -9.68 23.22
CA ARG A 229 -0.69 -11.13 23.28
C ARG A 229 -1.75 -11.46 24.32
#